data_AF-A0A2N6AVM5-F1
#
_entry.id   AF-A0A2N6AVM5-F1
#
_cell.length_a   1.000
_cell.length_b   1.000
_cell.length_c   1.000
_cell.angle_alpha   90.00
_cell.angle_beta   90.00
_cell.angle_gamma   90.00
#
_symmetry.space_group_name_H-M   'P 1'
#
loop_
_entity.id
_entity.type
_entity.pdbx_description
1 polymer ?
#
loop_
_entity_poly.entity_id
_entity_poly.type
_entity_poly.pdbx_seq_one_letter_code
_entity_poly.pdbx_strand_id
1 'polypeptide(L)' 'MKKILHVIAQQPGKTGSGIFAKNILHQADKRGYNQTLIAGVPFYENKKSYCLPEGVCFEPVIFESGQLPFLLWE' A
#
# COMPACT_ATOMS: atom_id res chain seq x y z
N MET A 1 -4.01 -11.52 19.27
CA MET A 1 -4.40 -11.40 17.84
C MET A 1 -3.23 -10.81 17.08
N LYS A 2 -2.80 -11.41 15.96
CA LYS A 2 -1.58 -10.99 15.23
C LYS A 2 -1.89 -9.78 14.34
N LYS A 3 -0.99 -8.79 14.30
CA LYS A 3 -1.06 -7.61 13.42
C LYS A 3 0.03 -7.73 12.36
N ILE A 4 -0.29 -7.47 11.10
CA ILE A 4 0.64 -7.58 9.97
C ILE A 4 0.81 -6.22 9.33
N LEU A 5 2.06 -5.76 9.23
CA LEU A 5 2.43 -4.55 8.48
C LEU A 5 3.10 -4.97 7.17
N HIS A 6 2.51 -4.57 6.05
CA HIS A 6 3.05 -4.77 4.71
C HIS A 6 3.69 -3.47 4.25
N VAL A 7 4.96 -3.49 3.87
CA VAL A 7 5.67 -2.32 3.33
C VAL A 7 6.24 -2.65 1.98
N ILE A 8 5.83 -1.92 0.95
CA ILE A 8 6.36 -2.06 -0.41
C ILE A 8 6.71 -0.69 -0.98
N ALA A 9 7.86 -0.56 -1.66
CA ALA A 9 8.25 0.67 -2.35
C ALA A 9 7.66 0.76 -3.78
N GLN A 10 6.53 0.09 -4.02
CA GLN A 10 5.94 -0.10 -5.35
C GLN A 10 4.44 0.12 -5.32
N GLN A 11 3.86 0.46 -6.46
CA GLN A 11 2.41 0.62 -6.61
C GLN A 11 1.68 -0.72 -6.40
N PRO A 12 0.67 -0.78 -5.52
CA PRO A 12 -0.15 -1.97 -5.33
C PRO A 12 -0.82 -2.41 -6.65
N GLY A 13 -0.78 -3.69 -6.98
CA GLY A 13 -1.48 -4.26 -8.14
C GLY A 13 -0.99 -3.82 -9.54
N LYS A 14 0.05 -3.00 -9.65
CA LYS A 14 0.58 -2.47 -10.94
C LYS A 14 1.95 -3.04 -11.33
N THR A 15 2.60 -3.76 -10.40
CA THR A 15 3.88 -4.46 -10.58
C THR A 15 3.74 -5.91 -10.13
N GLY A 16 4.68 -6.80 -10.47
CA GLY A 16 4.60 -8.21 -10.05
C GLY A 16 4.52 -8.39 -8.53
N SER A 17 5.37 -7.69 -7.79
CA SER A 17 5.36 -7.60 -6.33
C SER A 17 4.14 -6.84 -5.79
N GLY A 18 3.66 -5.81 -6.50
CA GLY A 18 2.40 -5.14 -6.17
C GLY A 18 1.18 -6.07 -6.27
N ILE A 19 1.14 -6.95 -7.27
CA ILE A 19 0.12 -7.99 -7.43
C ILE A 19 0.25 -9.02 -6.30
N PHE A 20 1.47 -9.47 -6.01
CA PHE A 20 1.73 -10.38 -4.89
C PHE A 20 1.24 -9.82 -3.55
N ALA A 21 1.63 -8.59 -3.22
CA ALA A 21 1.20 -7.91 -1.99
C ALA A 21 -0.33 -7.79 -1.92
N LYS A 22 -0.99 -7.41 -3.02
CA LYS A 22 -2.46 -7.33 -3.09
C LYS A 22 -3.13 -8.69 -2.82
N ASN A 23 -2.56 -9.78 -3.35
CA ASN A 23 -3.08 -11.12 -3.12
C ASN A 23 -2.89 -11.59 -1.67
N ILE A 24 -1.75 -11.28 -1.06
CA ILE A 24 -1.51 -11.57 0.37
C ILE A 24 -2.54 -10.85 1.24
N LEU A 25 -2.81 -9.56 0.97
CA LEU A 25 -3.80 -8.77 1.71
C LEU A 25 -5.19 -9.43 1.68
N HIS A 26 -5.66 -9.84 0.49
CA HIS A 26 -6.93 -10.56 0.34
C HIS A 26 -6.95 -11.90 1.08
N GLN A 27 -5.85 -12.66 1.00
CA GLN A 27 -5.78 -13.97 1.65
C GLN A 27 -5.72 -13.88 3.17
N ALA A 28 -5.07 -12.85 3.70
CA ALA A 28 -5.00 -12.60 5.13
C ALA A 28 -6.31 -12.00 5.67
N ASP A 29 -7.01 -11.18 4.88
CA ASP A 29 -8.33 -10.63 5.21
C ASP A 29 -9.36 -11.76 5.36
N LYS A 30 -9.39 -12.72 4.41
CA LYS A 30 -10.19 -13.95 4.51
C LYS A 30 -9.92 -14.81 5.76
N ARG A 31 -8.77 -14.61 6.41
CA ARG A 31 -8.36 -15.34 7.63
C ARG A 31 -8.58 -14.51 8.91
N GLY A 32 -9.16 -13.31 8.79
CA GLY A 32 -9.46 -12.43 9.92
C GLY A 32 -8.23 -11.76 10.54
N TYR A 33 -7.13 -11.61 9.78
CA TYR A 33 -5.97 -10.87 10.27
C TYR A 33 -6.20 -9.36 10.18
N ASN A 34 -5.71 -8.64 11.19
CA ASN A 34 -5.66 -7.17 11.15
C ASN A 34 -4.40 -6.73 10.41
N GLN A 35 -4.56 -5.86 9.41
CA GLN A 35 -3.53 -5.56 8.42
C GLN A 35 -3.41 -4.07 8.15
N THR A 36 -2.17 -3.62 7.98
CA THR A 36 -1.84 -2.28 7.45
C THR A 36 -0.94 -2.42 6.23
N LEU A 37 -1.21 -1.65 5.18
CA LEU A 37 -0.37 -1.52 3.99
C LEU A 37 0.26 -0.12 3.96
N ILE A 38 1.57 -0.06 3.78
CA ILE A 38 2.31 1.12 3.34
C ILE A 38 2.83 0.85 1.93
N ALA A 39 2.42 1.67 0.97
CA ALA A 39 2.81 1.51 -0.43
C ALA A 39 2.89 2.84 -1.17
N GLY A 40 3.72 2.89 -2.22
CA GLY A 40 3.83 4.07 -3.07
C GLY A 40 2.57 4.30 -3.92
N VAL A 41 2.08 5.54 -3.97
CA VAL A 41 0.94 5.97 -4.79
C VAL A 41 1.27 7.29 -5.50
N PRO A 42 1.12 7.40 -6.84
CA PRO A 42 1.24 8.68 -7.52
C PRO A 42 0.19 9.68 -7.03
N PHE A 43 0.55 10.95 -6.91
CA PHE A 43 -0.35 12.01 -6.43
C PHE A 43 -1.67 12.11 -7.21
N TYR A 44 -1.66 11.75 -8.49
CA TYR A 44 -2.84 11.81 -9.36
C TYR A 44 -3.74 10.57 -9.31
N GLU A 45 -3.31 9.47 -8.67
CA GLU A 45 -4.13 8.26 -8.54
C GLU A 45 -4.95 8.25 -7.24
N ASN A 46 -6.23 7.88 -7.35
CA ASN A 46 -7.10 7.71 -6.18
C ASN A 46 -6.82 6.37 -5.49
N LYS A 47 -6.77 6.35 -4.14
CA LYS A 47 -6.63 5.13 -3.34
C LYS A 47 -7.65 4.03 -3.69
N LYS A 48 -8.86 4.39 -4.13
CA LYS A 48 -9.91 3.43 -4.54
C LYS A 48 -9.51 2.60 -5.76
N SER A 49 -8.58 3.09 -6.60
CA SER A 49 -8.12 2.40 -7.80
C SER A 49 -7.33 1.11 -7.53
N TYR A 50 -6.88 0.89 -6.29
CA TYR A 50 -6.06 -0.27 -5.93
C TYR A 50 -6.87 -1.52 -5.53
N CYS A 51 -8.20 -1.40 -5.37
CA CYS A 51 -9.12 -2.50 -5.03
C CYS A 51 -8.61 -3.34 -3.84
N LEU A 52 -8.29 -2.69 -2.71
CA LEU A 52 -7.86 -3.35 -1.48
C LEU A 52 -9.09 -3.82 -0.67
N PRO A 53 -8.97 -4.89 0.15
CA PRO A 53 -10.03 -5.30 1.06
C PRO A 53 -10.39 -4.18 2.06
N GLU A 54 -11.67 -4.07 2.45
CA GLU A 54 -12.14 -3.02 3.37
C GLU A 54 -11.49 -3.10 4.76
N GLY A 55 -11.13 -4.30 5.21
CA GLY A 55 -10.47 -4.54 6.51
C GLY A 55 -9.00 -4.11 6.57
N VAL A 56 -8.41 -3.63 5.45
CA VAL A 56 -7.01 -3.21 5.38
C VAL A 56 -6.91 -1.71 5.62
N CYS A 57 -6.13 -1.32 6.63
CA CYS A 57 -5.70 0.06 6.81
C CYS A 57 -4.65 0.43 5.75
N PHE A 58 -4.86 1.49 4.97
CA PHE A 58 -3.97 1.86 3.87
C PHE A 58 -3.35 3.25 4.05
N GLU A 59 -2.03 3.27 4.26
CA GLU A 59 -1.18 4.45 4.46
C GLU A 59 -0.26 4.66 3.25
N PRO A 60 -0.70 5.40 2.22
CA PRO A 60 0.09 5.57 1.01
C PRO A 60 1.25 6.55 1.22
N VAL A 61 2.38 6.22 0.63
CA VAL A 61 3.50 7.15 0.42
C VAL A 61 3.26 7.84 -0.92
N ILE A 62 2.92 9.12 -0.87
CA ILE A 62 2.62 9.90 -2.08
C ILE A 62 3.93 10.29 -2.78
N PHE A 63 3.99 10.05 -4.08
CA PHE A 63 5.10 10.48 -4.94
C PHE A 63 4.57 11.19 -6.20
N GLU A 64 5.47 11.74 -7.02
CA GLU A 64 5.12 12.55 -8.21
C GLU A 64 4.29 13.81 -7.89
N SER A 65 4.39 14.33 -6.67
CA SER A 65 3.74 15.57 -6.22
C SER A 65 4.46 16.86 -6.66
N GLY A 66 5.57 16.77 -7.40
CA GLY A 66 6.40 17.92 -7.79
C GLY A 66 7.23 18.53 -6.66
N GLN A 67 7.00 18.13 -5.41
CA GLN A 67 7.76 18.52 -4.22
C GLN A 67 8.14 17.26 -3.43
N LEU A 68 9.36 17.23 -2.88
CA LEU A 68 9.77 16.19 -1.94
C LEU A 68 9.08 16.45 -0.59
N PRO A 69 8.34 15.49 -0.02
CA PRO A 69 7.66 15.68 1.28
C PRO A 69 8.63 15.53 2.46
N PHE A 70 9.93 15.51 2.21
CA PHE A 70 11.00 15.37 3.18
C PHE A 70 12.24 16.13 2.69
N LEU A 71 13.11 16.49 3.63
CA LEU A 71 14.40 17.11 3.31
C LEU A 71 15.37 16.06 2.77
N LEU A 72 16.14 16.45 1.74
CA LEU A 72 17.35 15.70 1.39
C LEU A 72 18.39 15.96 2.48
N TRP A 73 19.08 14.91 2.86
CA TRP A 73 20.18 15.00 3.82
C TRP A 73 21.38 15.46 2.99
N GLU A 74 21.89 16.67 3.27
CA GLU A 74 23.13 17.19 2.67
C GLU A 74 24.36 16.53 3.30
#